data_AF-Q9PUA8-F1
#
_entry.id   AF-Q9PUA8-F1
#
_cell.length_a   1.000
_cell.length_b   1.000
_cell.length_c   1.000
_cell.angle_alpha   90.00
_cell.angle_beta   90.00
_cell.angle_gamma   90.00
#
_symmetry.space_group_name_H-M   'P 1'
#
loop_
_entity.id
_entity.type
_entity.pdbx_description
1 polymer ?
#
loop_
_entity_poly.entity_id
_entity_poly.type
_entity_poly.pdbx_seq_one_letter_code
_entity_poly.pdbx_strand_id
1 'polypeptide(L)' 'IDKITRNQCQLCRFKKCIAVGMAMDLVLDDSKRVAKRKLIEENRERRRKEEMIKTMQQRPEPNSEEWELIR' A
#
# COMPACT_ATOMS: atom_id res chain seq x y z
N ILE A 1 -16.85 -20.14 -21.77
CA ILE A 1 -15.85 -19.74 -20.75
C ILE A 1 -16.55 -19.69 -19.42
N ASP A 2 -16.38 -20.74 -18.64
CA ASP A 2 -16.95 -20.90 -17.31
C ASP A 2 -15.84 -21.07 -16.26
N LYS A 3 -16.20 -21.29 -15.00
CA LYS A 3 -15.24 -21.42 -13.89
C LYS A 3 -14.27 -22.60 -14.06
N ILE A 4 -14.69 -23.67 -14.74
CA ILE A 4 -13.92 -24.91 -14.94
C ILE A 4 -13.00 -24.78 -16.16
N THR A 5 -13.49 -24.22 -17.27
CA THR A 5 -12.81 -24.20 -18.58
C THR A 5 -11.98 -22.95 -18.85
N ARG A 6 -12.05 -21.90 -18.01
CA ARG A 6 -11.43 -20.59 -18.28
C ARG A 6 -9.93 -20.58 -18.55
N ASN A 7 -9.18 -21.60 -18.13
CA ASN A 7 -7.73 -21.67 -18.32
C ASN A 7 -7.30 -22.52 -19.53
N GLN A 8 -8.23 -23.17 -20.23
CA GLN A 8 -7.91 -24.03 -21.38
C GLN A 8 -7.48 -23.25 -22.63
N CYS A 9 -7.95 -22.00 -22.77
CA CYS A 9 -7.55 -21.13 -23.87
C CYS A 9 -7.51 -19.67 -23.42
N GLN A 10 -6.29 -19.11 -23.35
CA GLN A 10 -6.07 -17.71 -22.95
C GLN A 10 -6.71 -16.73 -23.94
N LEU A 11 -6.62 -17.00 -25.24
CA LEU A 11 -7.21 -16.15 -26.29
C LEU A 11 -8.73 -16.05 -26.16
N CYS A 12 -9.43 -17.17 -25.98
CA CYS A 12 -10.88 -17.18 -25.82
C CYS A 12 -11.31 -16.46 -24.52
N ARG A 13 -10.54 -16.60 -23.44
CA ARG A 13 -10.77 -15.86 -22.19
C ARG A 13 -10.62 -14.35 -22.40
N PHE A 14 -9.52 -13.92 -23.03
CA PHE A 14 -9.26 -12.51 -23.30
C PHE A 14 -10.35 -11.89 -24.20
N LYS A 15 -10.71 -12.56 -25.30
CA LYS A 15 -11.81 -12.11 -26.18
C LYS A 15 -13.12 -11.95 -25.41
N LYS A 16 -13.45 -12.88 -24.51
CA LYS A 16 -14.64 -12.77 -23.65
C LYS A 16 -14.55 -11.56 -22.71
N CYS A 17 -13.40 -11.28 -22.11
CA CYS A 17 -13.18 -10.11 -21.26
C CYS A 17 -13.47 -8.79 -22.00
N ILE A 18 -12.98 -8.66 -23.23
CA ILE A 18 -13.26 -7.48 -24.08
C ILE A 18 -14.75 -7.42 -24.44
N ALA A 19 -15.34 -8.55 -24.85
CA ALA A 19 -16.74 -8.61 -25.24
C ALA A 19 -17.74 -8.26 -24.11
N VAL A 20 -17.38 -8.48 -22.84
CA VAL A 20 -18.21 -8.06 -21.69
C VAL A 20 -17.95 -6.62 -21.24
N GLY A 21 -17.07 -5.89 -21.93
CA GLY A 21 -16.80 -4.47 -21.66
C GLY A 21 -15.76 -4.19 -20.58
N MET A 22 -14.79 -5.10 -20.35
CA MET A 22 -13.65 -4.74 -19.49
C MET A 22 -12.82 -3.61 -20.14
N ALA A 23 -12.66 -2.51 -19.41
CA ALA A 23 -11.99 -1.29 -19.86
C ALA A 23 -10.46 -1.44 -19.80
N MET A 24 -9.81 -1.46 -20.97
CA MET A 24 -8.35 -1.64 -21.09
C MET A 24 -7.57 -0.38 -20.68
N ASP A 25 -8.14 0.80 -20.89
CA ASP A 25 -7.59 2.10 -20.58
C ASP A 25 -7.42 2.37 -19.07
N LEU A 26 -8.15 1.60 -18.23
CA LEU A 26 -7.99 1.62 -16.77
C LEU A 26 -6.80 0.77 -16.29
N VAL A 27 -6.20 -0.05 -17.15
CA VAL A 27 -4.98 -0.80 -16.80
C VAL A 27 -3.79 0.17 -16.85
N LEU A 28 -3.12 0.35 -15.71
CA LEU A 28 -1.97 1.24 -15.62
C LEU A 28 -0.84 0.80 -16.55
N ASP A 29 -0.49 1.70 -17.48
CA ASP A 29 0.76 1.66 -18.23
C ASP A 29 1.98 1.69 -17.29
N ASP A 30 3.15 1.40 -17.84
CA ASP A 30 4.36 1.26 -17.04
C ASP A 30 4.77 2.57 -16.34
N SER A 31 4.55 3.73 -16.97
CA SER A 31 4.83 5.04 -16.38
C SER A 31 3.97 5.28 -15.13
N LYS A 32 2.65 5.10 -15.24
CA LYS A 32 1.71 5.24 -14.12
C LYS A 32 1.96 4.19 -13.03
N ARG A 33 2.33 2.96 -13.41
CA ARG A 33 2.65 1.89 -12.46
C ARG A 33 3.89 2.24 -11.61
N VAL A 34 4.95 2.74 -12.25
CA VAL A 34 6.17 3.18 -11.55
C VAL A 34 5.88 4.38 -10.66
N ALA A 35 5.15 5.38 -11.15
CA ALA A 35 4.74 6.54 -10.35
C ALA A 35 3.94 6.13 -9.10
N LYS A 36 2.98 5.21 -9.25
CA LYS A 36 2.20 4.67 -8.13
C LYS A 36 3.08 3.93 -7.11
N ARG A 37 4.07 3.15 -7.56
CA ARG A 37 5.02 2.46 -6.67
C ARG A 37 5.85 3.45 -5.86
N LYS A 38 6.43 4.46 -6.51
CA LYS A 38 7.20 5.53 -5.86
C LYS A 38 6.36 6.26 -4.80
N LEU A 39 5.14 6.64 -5.14
CA LEU A 39 4.22 7.30 -4.20
C LEU A 39 3.91 6.43 -2.96
N ILE A 40 3.72 5.12 -3.15
CA ILE A 40 3.46 4.20 -2.03
C ILE A 40 4.68 4.10 -1.11
N GLU A 41 5.88 4.04 -1.68
CA GLU A 41 7.14 3.97 -0.93
C GLU A 41 7.38 5.24 -0.11
N GLU A 42 7.24 6.42 -0.71
CA GLU A 42 7.35 7.72 -0.03
C GLU A 42 6.32 7.85 1.11
N ASN A 43 5.07 7.44 0.87
CA ASN A 43 4.03 7.46 1.91
C ASN A 43 4.32 6.48 3.06
N ARG A 44 4.95 5.33 2.78
CA ARG A 44 5.41 4.38 3.82
C ARG A 44 6.54 4.99 4.65
N GLU A 45 7.50 5.65 4.02
CA GLU A 45 8.57 6.36 4.71
C GLU A 45 8.07 7.48 5.60
N ARG A 46 7.13 8.30 5.10
CA ARG A 46 6.51 9.36 5.89
C ARG A 46 5.84 8.81 7.14
N ARG A 47 5.03 7.76 7.01
CA ARG A 47 4.39 7.10 8.17
C ARG A 47 5.39 6.58 9.19
N ARG A 48 6.49 5.95 8.74
CA ARG A 48 7.56 5.48 9.66
C ARG A 48 8.19 6.63 10.45
N LYS A 49 8.45 7.78 9.80
CA LYS A 49 9.00 8.97 10.48
C LYS A 49 8.00 9.57 11.46
N GLU A 50 6.73 9.68 11.07
CA GLU A 50 5.64 10.17 11.93
C GLU A 50 5.44 9.28 13.16
N GLU A 51 5.45 7.95 12.97
CA GLU A 51 5.39 6.98 14.07
C GLU A 51 6.59 7.13 15.02
N MET A 52 7.80 7.27 14.49
CA MET A 52 9.00 7.52 15.30
C MET A 52 8.87 8.80 16.13
N ILE A 53 8.44 9.91 15.52
CA ILE A 53 8.21 11.18 16.23
C ILE A 53 7.14 11.04 17.30
N LYS A 54 6.03 10.36 16.98
CA LYS A 54 4.93 10.11 17.92
C LYS A 54 5.41 9.31 19.13
N THR A 55 6.24 8.28 18.93
CA THR A 55 6.81 7.51 20.04
C THR A 55 7.76 8.33 20.91
N MET A 56 8.53 9.26 20.33
CA MET A 56 9.40 10.17 21.09
C MET A 56 8.62 11.19 21.92
N GLN A 57 7.49 11.69 21.40
CA GLN A 57 6.63 12.65 22.10
C GLN A 57 5.83 12.01 23.23
N GLN A 58 5.55 10.71 23.17
CA GLN A 58 4.85 9.95 24.22
C GLN A 58 5.75 9.56 25.40
N ARG A 59 6.84 10.30 25.65
CA ARG A 59 7.69 10.05 26.82
C ARG A 59 6.87 10.36 28.08
N PRO A 60 6.65 9.39 28.99
CA PRO A 60 5.94 9.66 30.23
C PRO A 60 6.69 10.72 31.04
N GLU A 61 5.96 11.60 31.73
CA GLU A 61 6.59 12.50 32.69
C GLU A 61 7.20 11.68 33.84
N PRO A 62 8.37 12.10 34.38
CA PRO A 62 9.00 11.36 35.45
C PRO A 62 8.10 11.31 36.69
N ASN A 63 8.03 10.16 37.35
CA ASN A 63 7.25 9.99 38.58
C ASN A 63 7.95 10.69 39.77
N SER A 64 7.26 10.80 40.92
CA SER A 64 7.83 11.48 42.11
C SER A 64 9.15 10.85 42.58
N GLU A 65 9.24 9.52 42.56
CA GLU A 65 10.45 8.79 42.98
C GLU A 65 11.64 9.07 42.05
N GLU A 66 11.39 9.21 40.75
CA GLU A 66 12.41 9.56 39.75
C GLU A 66 12.95 10.98 39.95
N TRP A 67 12.10 11.93 40.35
CA TRP A 67 12.54 13.28 40.72
C TRP A 67 13.33 13.32 42.04
N GLU A 68 13.06 12.40 42.95
CA GLU A 68 13.79 12.28 44.22
C GLU A 68 15.23 11.81 44.03
N LEU A 69 15.52 10.98 43.01
CA LEU A 69 16.88 10.52 42.69
C LEU A 69 17.83 11.62 42.17
N ILE A 70 17.32 12.80 41.80
CA ILE A 70 18.10 13.93 41.28
C ILE A 70 18.48 14.93 42.39
N ARG A 71 17.83 14.86 43.56
CA ARG A 71 18.11 15.71 44.73
C ARG A 71 19.20 15.12 45.62
#